data_AF-A0A2M7B2Q6-F1
#
_entry.id   AF-A0A2M7B2Q6-F1
#
_cell.length_a   1.000
_cell.length_b   1.000
_cell.length_c   1.000
_cell.angle_alpha   90.00
_cell.angle_beta   90.00
_cell.angle_gamma   90.00
#
_symmetry.space_group_name_H-M   'P 1'
#
loop_
_entity.id
_entity.type
_entity.pdbx_description
1 polymer ?
#
loop_
_entity_poly.entity_id
_entity_poly.type
_entity_poly.pdbx_seq_one_letter_code
_entity_poly.pdbx_strand_id
1 'polypeptide(L)'
;MKKKLVITDLTRMYRGTVCIAGYDSEHNCFRPTLPPPGIPEQTLVKDGRAVIFPFALVEFDLLEPTPKPPHTEDYRYNADSPCFIRQVQDRKTVLGWSLFEDVNALFDQPILTDPGFYVLDCQGPRSIGTILPRGIMKVIYEAGEDSPWDYRLHFVDRSNSFYRLKITDLTWHYYCDSLRGQGREPTEISSELTSVLKSRDVFLRIGLARGWKKFPERCYLQITGIYTLPDYLEGKTFVDLSPQK
;
A
#
# COMPACT_ATOMS: atom_id res chain seq x y z
N MET A 1 -10.80 -9.12 20.25
CA MET A 1 -10.10 -8.03 20.96
C MET A 1 -10.27 -6.75 20.14
N LYS A 2 -10.91 -5.74 20.73
CA LYS A 2 -11.03 -4.43 20.10
C LYS A 2 -9.68 -3.73 20.02
N LYS A 3 -9.28 -3.31 18.82
CA LYS A 3 -8.02 -2.62 18.55
C LYS A 3 -8.26 -1.44 17.62
N LYS A 4 -7.72 -0.28 17.97
CA LYS A 4 -7.79 0.93 17.14
C LYS A 4 -6.52 1.02 16.32
N LEU A 5 -6.67 1.07 15.00
CA LEU A 5 -5.58 1.08 14.04
C LEU A 5 -5.67 2.34 13.18
N VAL A 6 -4.55 3.06 13.05
CA VAL A 6 -4.38 4.05 11.99
C VAL A 6 -4.00 3.31 10.72
N ILE A 7 -4.88 3.32 9.73
CA ILE A 7 -4.63 2.64 8.46
C ILE A 7 -3.54 3.37 7.70
N THR A 8 -2.54 2.65 7.21
CA THR A 8 -1.44 3.21 6.40
C THR A 8 -1.33 2.55 5.03
N ASP A 9 -2.04 1.46 4.81
CA ASP A 9 -1.96 0.71 3.57
C ASP A 9 -3.35 0.19 3.22
N LEU A 10 -3.71 0.41 1.96
CA LEU A 10 -4.91 -0.13 1.35
C LEU A 10 -4.52 -0.65 -0.02
N THR A 11 -4.13 -1.91 -0.06
CA THR A 11 -3.53 -2.54 -1.23
C THR A 11 -4.61 -3.22 -2.07
N ARG A 12 -4.72 -2.85 -3.34
CA ARG A 12 -5.57 -3.54 -4.32
C ARG A 12 -5.03 -4.94 -4.59
N MET A 13 -5.87 -5.95 -4.38
CA MET A 13 -5.59 -7.34 -4.67
C MET A 13 -6.42 -7.83 -5.87
N TYR A 14 -6.27 -9.12 -6.20
CA TYR A 14 -7.00 -9.73 -7.31
C TYR A 14 -8.51 -9.86 -7.00
N ARG A 15 -9.35 -9.91 -8.04
CA ARG A 15 -10.81 -10.14 -7.92
C ARG A 15 -11.56 -9.15 -7.02
N GLY A 16 -11.17 -7.86 -7.03
CA GLY A 16 -11.87 -6.82 -6.27
C GLY A 16 -11.76 -7.00 -4.76
N THR A 17 -10.67 -7.63 -4.31
CA THR A 17 -10.32 -7.72 -2.90
C THR A 17 -9.21 -6.75 -2.57
N VAL A 18 -9.02 -6.48 -1.28
CA VAL A 18 -8.01 -5.58 -0.76
C VAL A 18 -7.28 -6.20 0.43
N CYS A 19 -6.10 -5.68 0.70
CA CYS A 19 -5.38 -5.91 1.93
C CYS A 19 -5.28 -4.58 2.70
N ILE A 20 -5.47 -4.64 4.01
CA ILE A 20 -5.44 -3.47 4.90
C ILE A 20 -4.28 -3.67 5.86
N ALA A 21 -3.42 -2.68 6.04
CA ALA A 21 -2.48 -2.64 7.15
C ALA A 21 -2.54 -1.30 7.88
N GLY A 22 -2.23 -1.34 9.17
CA GLY A 22 -2.21 -0.15 10.01
C GLY A 22 -1.48 -0.38 11.32
N TYR A 23 -1.37 0.69 12.10
CA TYR A 23 -0.62 0.70 13.35
C TYR A 23 -1.51 1.09 14.52
N ASP A 24 -1.29 0.47 15.67
CA ASP A 24 -1.92 0.91 16.92
C ASP A 24 -1.18 2.12 17.55
N SER A 25 -1.64 2.55 18.72
CA SER A 25 -1.02 3.65 19.48
C SER A 25 0.36 3.31 20.07
N GLU A 26 0.73 2.04 20.08
CA GLU A 26 2.05 1.55 20.53
C GLU A 26 2.99 1.30 19.34
N HIS A 27 2.57 1.68 18.14
CA HIS A 27 3.28 1.50 16.87
C HIS A 27 3.47 0.04 16.46
N ASN A 28 2.67 -0.87 16.99
CA ASN A 28 2.61 -2.25 16.53
C ASN A 28 1.84 -2.31 15.20
N CYS A 29 2.40 -3.02 14.22
CA CYS A 29 1.77 -3.23 12.92
C CYS A 29 0.75 -4.36 12.99
N PHE A 30 -0.43 -4.14 12.41
CA PHE A 30 -1.49 -5.13 12.26
C PHE A 30 -2.00 -5.14 10.82
N ARG A 31 -2.29 -6.34 10.32
CA ARG A 31 -2.97 -6.56 9.04
C ARG A 31 -4.22 -7.39 9.29
N PRO A 32 -5.39 -6.73 9.38
CA PRO A 32 -6.66 -7.44 9.44
C PRO A 32 -6.86 -8.27 8.17
N THR A 33 -7.19 -9.55 8.32
CA THR A 33 -7.43 -10.48 7.20
C THR A 33 -8.73 -11.25 7.37
N LEU A 34 -9.34 -11.59 6.23
CA LEU A 34 -10.42 -12.56 6.14
C LEU A 34 -9.93 -13.83 5.42
N PRO A 35 -10.53 -15.01 5.67
CA PRO A 35 -10.28 -16.20 4.88
C PRO A 35 -10.53 -15.95 3.39
N PRO A 36 -10.00 -16.81 2.49
CA PRO A 36 -10.31 -16.72 1.07
C PRO A 36 -11.82 -16.53 0.83
N PRO A 37 -12.22 -15.56 -0.02
CA PRO A 37 -11.39 -14.85 -1.00
C PRO A 37 -10.59 -13.64 -0.48
N GLY A 38 -10.74 -13.23 0.78
CA GLY A 38 -10.13 -12.02 1.35
C GLY A 38 -11.15 -10.93 1.62
N ILE A 39 -10.69 -9.69 1.83
CA ILE A 39 -11.55 -8.54 2.17
C ILE A 39 -12.09 -7.94 0.86
N PRO A 40 -13.40 -7.95 0.60
CA PRO A 40 -13.95 -7.33 -0.61
C PRO A 40 -13.83 -5.81 -0.54
N GLU A 41 -13.48 -5.15 -1.65
CA GLU A 41 -13.31 -3.69 -1.70
C GLU A 41 -14.56 -2.91 -1.26
N GLN A 42 -15.75 -3.44 -1.55
CA GLN A 42 -17.03 -2.84 -1.16
C GLN A 42 -17.23 -2.70 0.36
N THR A 43 -16.51 -3.47 1.19
CA THR A 43 -16.62 -3.38 2.66
C THR A 43 -15.86 -2.17 3.21
N LEU A 44 -15.09 -1.47 2.39
CA LEU A 44 -14.38 -0.25 2.79
C LEU A 44 -15.31 0.97 2.88
N VAL A 45 -16.54 0.85 2.36
CA VAL A 45 -17.51 1.94 2.25
C VAL A 45 -18.77 1.57 3.03
N LYS A 46 -19.30 2.52 3.79
CA LYS A 46 -20.59 2.41 4.48
C LYS A 46 -21.39 3.69 4.25
N ASP A 47 -22.65 3.54 3.86
CA ASP A 47 -23.55 4.67 3.58
C ASP A 47 -22.96 5.71 2.60
N GLY A 48 -22.25 5.22 1.58
CA GLY A 48 -21.61 6.05 0.54
C GLY A 48 -20.34 6.78 1.00
N ARG A 49 -19.83 6.51 2.20
CA ARG A 49 -18.61 7.14 2.75
C ARG A 49 -17.52 6.10 3.01
N ALA A 50 -16.27 6.48 2.75
CA ALA A 50 -15.13 5.65 3.11
C ALA A 50 -15.06 5.49 4.64
N VAL A 51 -15.00 4.24 5.11
CA VAL A 51 -14.81 3.88 6.53
C VAL A 51 -13.36 3.47 6.78
N ILE A 52 -12.76 2.79 5.81
CA ILE A 52 -11.39 2.30 5.86
C ILE A 52 -10.63 2.94 4.69
N PHE A 53 -9.69 3.82 5.00
CA PHE A 53 -8.84 4.51 4.04
C PHE A 53 -7.54 4.96 4.73
N PRO A 54 -6.46 5.25 3.98
CA PRO A 54 -5.23 5.76 4.57
C PRO A 54 -5.44 6.94 5.53
N PHE A 55 -4.81 6.87 6.69
CA PHE A 55 -4.90 7.79 7.82
C PHE A 55 -6.27 7.85 8.52
N ALA A 56 -7.19 6.94 8.23
CA ALA A 56 -8.35 6.71 9.08
C ALA A 56 -7.93 5.96 10.36
N LEU A 57 -8.38 6.44 11.53
CA LEU A 57 -8.38 5.66 12.76
C LEU A 57 -9.65 4.80 12.79
N VAL A 58 -9.48 3.49 12.74
CA VAL A 58 -10.56 2.50 12.66
C VAL A 58 -10.43 1.51 13.82
N GLU A 59 -11.54 1.24 14.51
CA GLU A 59 -11.62 0.13 15.46
C GLU A 59 -11.95 -1.18 14.74
N PHE A 60 -11.20 -2.23 15.02
CA PHE A 60 -11.46 -3.61 14.59
C PHE A 60 -11.66 -4.50 15.80
N ASP A 61 -12.46 -5.55 15.68
CA ASP A 61 -12.47 -6.67 16.62
C ASP A 61 -11.59 -7.81 16.07
N LEU A 62 -10.33 -7.83 16.50
CA LEU A 62 -9.33 -8.83 16.11
C LEU A 62 -9.57 -10.14 16.86
N LEU A 63 -9.66 -11.26 16.16
CA LEU A 63 -10.01 -12.57 16.71
C LEU A 63 -8.77 -13.34 17.14
N GLU A 64 -7.91 -13.68 16.18
CA GLU A 64 -6.71 -14.50 16.42
C GLU A 64 -5.55 -14.05 15.51
N PRO A 65 -4.29 -14.10 16.01
CA PRO A 65 -3.12 -13.90 15.18
C PRO A 65 -2.92 -15.10 14.23
N THR A 66 -2.57 -14.83 12.98
CA THR A 66 -2.22 -15.86 11.98
C THR A 66 -0.89 -15.56 11.29
N PRO A 67 0.20 -15.35 12.05
CA PRO A 67 1.48 -14.92 11.50
C PRO A 67 2.09 -16.01 10.63
N LYS A 68 2.58 -15.61 9.44
CA LYS A 68 3.44 -16.45 8.61
C LYS A 68 4.54 -15.57 8.03
N PRO A 69 5.79 -15.66 8.51
CA PRO A 69 6.88 -14.84 7.99
C PRO A 69 6.94 -14.88 6.45
N PRO A 70 7.19 -13.73 5.79
CA PRO A 70 7.43 -12.41 6.37
C PRO A 70 6.17 -11.68 6.90
N HIS A 71 4.98 -12.20 6.64
CA HIS A 71 3.69 -11.65 7.08
C HIS A 71 3.38 -11.97 8.55
N THR A 72 4.17 -11.40 9.44
CA THR A 72 4.07 -11.57 10.90
C THR A 72 2.95 -10.74 11.53
N GLU A 73 2.44 -9.74 10.81
CA GLU A 73 1.40 -8.80 11.25
C GLU A 73 -0.05 -9.33 11.17
N ASP A 74 -0.25 -10.57 10.73
CA ASP A 74 -1.54 -11.06 10.26
C ASP A 74 -2.48 -11.35 11.42
N TYR A 75 -3.70 -10.81 11.37
CA TYR A 75 -4.76 -11.10 12.34
C TYR A 75 -6.09 -11.36 11.63
N ARG A 76 -6.80 -12.41 12.04
CA ARG A 76 -8.23 -12.56 11.72
C ARG A 76 -9.02 -11.49 12.46
N TYR A 77 -10.11 -11.03 11.86
CA TYR A 77 -11.02 -10.06 12.48
C TYR A 77 -12.47 -10.38 12.16
N ASN A 78 -13.40 -9.85 12.95
CA ASN A 78 -14.83 -9.91 12.66
C ASN A 78 -15.18 -8.92 11.54
N ALA A 79 -15.69 -9.41 10.41
CA ALA A 79 -15.97 -8.60 9.22
C ALA A 79 -16.93 -7.43 9.45
N ASP A 80 -17.84 -7.52 10.42
CA ASP A 80 -18.82 -6.47 10.74
C ASP A 80 -18.28 -5.44 11.75
N SER A 81 -17.09 -5.67 12.30
CA SER A 81 -16.52 -4.83 13.36
C SER A 81 -15.87 -3.50 12.93
N PRO A 82 -15.40 -3.28 11.69
CA PRO A 82 -14.73 -2.03 11.34
C PRO A 82 -15.59 -0.80 11.61
N CYS A 83 -15.12 0.06 12.50
CA CYS A 83 -15.78 1.31 12.86
C CYS A 83 -14.83 2.48 12.68
N PHE A 84 -15.13 3.37 11.73
CA PHE A 84 -14.42 4.63 11.58
C PHE A 84 -14.60 5.49 12.83
N ILE A 85 -13.49 6.03 13.34
CA ILE A 85 -13.49 6.91 14.51
C ILE A 85 -13.24 8.36 14.07
N ARG A 86 -12.12 8.59 13.37
CA ARG A 86 -11.70 9.91 12.89
C ARG A 86 -10.57 9.78 11.88
N GLN A 87 -10.33 10.84 11.13
CA GLN A 87 -9.12 10.97 10.33
C GLN A 87 -7.95 11.50 11.19
N VAL A 88 -6.76 10.97 10.97
CA VAL A 88 -5.51 11.44 11.58
C VAL A 88 -4.91 12.53 10.71
N GLN A 89 -4.59 13.68 11.32
CA GLN A 89 -4.04 14.84 10.62
C GLN A 89 -2.52 14.81 10.54
N ASP A 90 -1.84 14.33 11.59
CA ASP A 90 -0.39 14.22 11.62
C ASP A 90 0.11 12.95 10.90
N ARG A 91 0.01 12.99 9.57
CA ARG A 91 0.39 11.89 8.68
C ARG A 91 1.89 11.60 8.75
N LYS A 92 2.72 12.66 8.91
CA LYS A 92 4.19 12.51 8.97
C LYS A 92 4.61 11.69 10.18
N THR A 93 4.02 11.94 11.35
CA THR A 93 4.30 11.16 12.56
C THR A 93 3.90 9.70 12.38
N VAL A 94 2.71 9.42 11.84
CA VAL A 94 2.25 8.03 11.57
C VAL A 94 3.20 7.30 10.63
N LEU A 95 3.63 7.95 9.54
CA LEU A 95 4.57 7.36 8.59
C LEU A 95 5.95 7.10 9.21
N GLY A 96 6.32 7.90 10.22
CA GLY A 96 7.55 7.78 11.01
C GLY A 96 7.61 6.54 11.90
N TRP A 97 6.47 5.97 12.30
CA TRP A 97 6.40 4.82 13.22
C TRP A 97 7.09 3.55 12.69
N SER A 98 7.23 3.45 11.38
CA SER A 98 7.90 2.34 10.70
C SER A 98 8.81 2.86 9.60
N LEU A 99 9.48 3.99 9.84
CA LEU A 99 10.44 4.55 8.89
C LEU A 99 11.78 3.84 9.02
N PHE A 100 12.23 3.28 7.90
CA PHE A 100 13.53 2.64 7.75
C PHE A 100 14.41 3.48 6.82
N GLU A 101 15.72 3.31 6.97
CA GLU A 101 16.71 4.03 6.18
C GLU A 101 16.62 3.67 4.69
N ASP A 102 16.49 2.38 4.39
CA ASP A 102 16.43 1.84 3.04
C ASP A 102 15.58 0.55 2.98
N VAL A 103 15.48 -0.04 1.80
CA VAL A 103 14.63 -1.23 1.58
C VAL A 103 15.21 -2.49 2.24
N ASN A 104 16.54 -2.63 2.32
CA ASN A 104 17.16 -3.77 2.99
C ASN A 104 16.91 -3.72 4.51
N ALA A 105 17.10 -2.55 5.13
CA ALA A 105 16.85 -2.32 6.54
C ALA A 105 15.37 -2.56 6.92
N LEU A 106 14.44 -2.26 6.01
CA LEU A 106 13.01 -2.51 6.22
C LEU A 106 12.71 -4.01 6.37
N PHE A 107 13.22 -4.83 5.47
CA PHE A 107 12.91 -6.27 5.44
C PHE A 107 13.86 -7.13 6.28
N ASP A 108 15.00 -6.58 6.70
CA ASP A 108 16.05 -7.27 7.47
C ASP A 108 16.46 -8.61 6.82
N GLN A 109 16.52 -8.58 5.49
CA GLN A 109 16.76 -9.74 4.63
C GLN A 109 17.44 -9.29 3.33
N PRO A 110 18.23 -10.18 2.70
CA PRO A 110 18.73 -9.95 1.36
C PRO A 110 17.57 -9.78 0.36
N ILE A 111 17.57 -8.66 -0.36
CA ILE A 111 16.67 -8.45 -1.49
C ILE A 111 17.25 -9.13 -2.72
N LEU A 112 16.58 -10.18 -3.18
CA LEU A 112 16.96 -10.94 -4.36
C LEU A 112 16.34 -10.34 -5.62
N THR A 113 17.04 -10.55 -6.74
CA THR A 113 16.62 -10.08 -8.06
C THR A 113 16.69 -11.21 -9.07
N ASP A 114 15.57 -11.57 -9.70
CA ASP A 114 15.44 -12.36 -10.96
C ASP A 114 14.18 -13.29 -10.99
N PRO A 115 13.12 -12.99 -11.76
CA PRO A 115 12.75 -11.67 -12.28
C PRO A 115 12.09 -10.83 -11.16
N GLY A 116 12.33 -9.52 -11.16
CA GLY A 116 11.78 -8.60 -10.15
C GLY A 116 12.49 -8.68 -8.80
N PHE A 117 12.06 -7.85 -7.83
CA PHE A 117 12.63 -7.78 -6.48
C PHE A 117 11.80 -8.59 -5.50
N TYR A 118 12.43 -9.47 -4.73
CA TYR A 118 11.73 -10.32 -3.77
C TYR A 118 12.60 -10.69 -2.57
N VAL A 119 11.95 -11.16 -1.52
CA VAL A 119 12.57 -11.94 -0.43
C VAL A 119 12.02 -13.35 -0.44
N LEU A 120 12.65 -14.26 0.28
CA LEU A 120 12.17 -15.64 0.41
C LEU A 120 11.00 -15.71 1.40
N ASP A 121 10.00 -16.54 1.09
CA ASP A 121 8.92 -16.88 2.01
C ASP A 121 9.46 -17.55 3.28
N CYS A 122 8.70 -17.46 4.37
CA CYS A 122 9.06 -18.02 5.69
C CYS A 122 10.31 -17.40 6.34
N GLN A 123 10.73 -16.21 5.91
CA GLN A 123 11.90 -15.51 6.46
C GLN A 123 11.57 -14.06 6.85
N GLY A 124 12.38 -13.55 7.79
CA GLY A 124 12.42 -12.18 8.28
C GLY A 124 11.28 -11.72 9.19
N PRO A 125 11.43 -10.53 9.77
CA PRO A 125 10.63 -10.09 10.90
C PRO A 125 9.32 -9.40 10.52
N ARG A 126 9.18 -8.91 9.28
CA ARG A 126 8.04 -8.09 8.85
C ARG A 126 7.86 -8.09 7.33
N SER A 127 6.65 -7.75 6.90
CA SER A 127 6.23 -7.73 5.50
C SER A 127 6.00 -6.33 4.94
N ILE A 128 6.06 -5.28 5.77
CA ILE A 128 5.65 -3.94 5.39
C ILE A 128 6.33 -2.87 6.23
N GLY A 129 6.62 -1.72 5.62
CA GLY A 129 7.22 -0.57 6.29
C GLY A 129 7.26 0.67 5.41
N THR A 130 7.82 1.76 5.95
CA THR A 130 7.96 3.04 5.27
C THR A 130 9.43 3.30 4.94
N ILE A 131 9.71 3.86 3.76
CA ILE A 131 11.00 4.48 3.44
C ILE A 131 10.81 5.92 2.95
N LEU A 132 11.88 6.70 3.08
CA LEU A 132 12.06 7.96 2.37
C LEU A 132 13.07 7.72 1.23
N PRO A 133 12.63 7.56 -0.04
CA PRO A 133 13.55 7.36 -1.14
C PRO A 133 14.50 8.56 -1.28
N ARG A 134 15.73 8.31 -1.73
CA ARG A 134 16.70 9.36 -2.08
C ARG A 134 16.21 10.18 -3.27
N GLY A 135 15.53 9.54 -4.22
CA GLY A 135 14.98 10.22 -5.37
C GLY A 135 13.96 9.39 -6.13
N ILE A 136 12.95 10.07 -6.65
CA ILE A 136 11.99 9.51 -7.59
C ILE A 136 12.53 9.68 -9.00
N MET A 137 12.56 8.61 -9.78
CA MET A 137 13.10 8.62 -11.14
C MET A 137 11.99 8.81 -12.17
N LYS A 138 10.96 7.96 -12.10
CA LYS A 138 9.88 7.89 -13.10
C LYS A 138 8.67 7.14 -12.57
N VAL A 139 7.47 7.65 -12.88
CA VAL A 139 6.21 6.90 -12.81
C VAL A 139 5.98 6.23 -14.16
N ILE A 140 5.54 4.97 -14.13
CA ILE A 140 5.09 4.22 -15.30
C ILE A 140 3.59 4.01 -15.15
N TYR A 141 2.85 4.41 -16.18
CA TYR A 141 1.44 4.12 -16.35
C TYR A 141 1.20 3.83 -17.84
N GLU A 142 1.04 2.55 -18.18
CA GLU A 142 0.93 2.07 -19.55
C GLU A 142 0.05 0.81 -19.62
N ALA A 143 -0.35 0.39 -20.82
CA ALA A 143 -1.11 -0.85 -20.98
C ALA A 143 -0.27 -2.04 -20.49
N GLY A 144 -0.87 -2.90 -19.66
CA GLY A 144 -0.17 -4.06 -19.11
C GLY A 144 -0.23 -5.28 -20.02
N GLU A 145 0.72 -6.20 -19.86
CA GLU A 145 0.69 -7.50 -20.55
C GLU A 145 -0.40 -8.43 -19.99
N ASP A 146 -0.54 -8.48 -18.65
CA ASP A 146 -1.46 -9.38 -17.92
C ASP A 146 -2.60 -8.64 -17.18
N SER A 147 -2.63 -7.32 -17.27
CA SER A 147 -3.58 -6.42 -16.62
C SER A 147 -3.95 -5.34 -17.62
N PRO A 148 -5.18 -4.77 -17.60
CA PRO A 148 -5.51 -3.66 -18.50
C PRO A 148 -4.50 -2.51 -18.40
N TRP A 149 -3.90 -2.31 -17.21
CA TRP A 149 -2.88 -1.29 -16.97
C TRP A 149 -1.77 -1.79 -16.03
N ASP A 150 -0.54 -1.34 -16.28
CA ASP A 150 0.62 -1.50 -15.41
C ASP A 150 0.96 -0.17 -14.73
N TYR A 151 1.17 -0.23 -13.42
CA TYR A 151 1.46 0.93 -12.57
C TYR A 151 2.75 0.64 -11.82
N ARG A 152 3.81 1.43 -12.09
CA ARG A 152 5.11 1.24 -11.43
C ARG A 152 5.78 2.54 -11.06
N LEU A 153 6.65 2.46 -10.07
CA LEU A 153 7.54 3.55 -9.69
C LEU A 153 8.98 3.10 -9.82
N HIS A 154 9.79 3.96 -10.43
CA HIS A 154 11.24 3.90 -10.39
C HIS A 154 11.73 4.86 -9.32
N PHE A 155 12.52 4.37 -8.38
CA PHE A 155 13.13 5.20 -7.35
C PHE A 155 14.50 4.65 -6.96
N VAL A 156 15.28 5.50 -6.29
CA VAL A 156 16.54 5.14 -5.66
C VAL A 156 16.35 5.32 -4.16
N ASP A 157 16.68 4.32 -3.36
CA ASP A 157 16.65 4.44 -1.90
C ASP A 157 17.89 5.15 -1.34
N ARG A 158 18.01 5.27 -0.01
CA ARG A 158 19.15 5.97 0.62
C ARG A 158 20.47 5.21 0.53
N SER A 159 20.42 3.89 0.29
CA SER A 159 21.60 3.05 0.03
C SER A 159 22.10 3.15 -1.41
N ASN A 160 21.47 3.97 -2.26
CA ASN A 160 21.70 4.08 -3.71
C ASN A 160 21.23 2.87 -4.51
N SER A 161 20.40 2.00 -3.93
CA SER A 161 19.82 0.87 -4.63
C SER A 161 18.65 1.32 -5.50
N PHE A 162 18.64 0.88 -6.76
CA PHE A 162 17.58 1.20 -7.72
C PHE A 162 16.46 0.17 -7.67
N TYR A 163 15.21 0.64 -7.65
CA TYR A 163 14.03 -0.21 -7.64
C TYR A 163 13.03 0.18 -8.72
N ARG A 164 12.45 -0.84 -9.37
CA ARG A 164 11.27 -0.76 -10.25
C ARG A 164 10.17 -1.63 -9.65
N LEU A 165 9.33 -1.04 -8.79
CA LEU A 165 8.29 -1.78 -8.07
C LEU A 165 6.91 -1.53 -8.64
N LYS A 166 6.06 -2.56 -8.57
CA LYS A 166 4.64 -2.44 -8.88
C LYS A 166 3.96 -1.59 -7.81
N ILE A 167 3.12 -0.65 -8.24
CA ILE A 167 2.24 0.11 -7.37
C ILE A 167 0.95 -0.68 -7.24
N THR A 168 0.51 -0.86 -6.00
CA THR A 168 -0.69 -1.61 -5.62
C THR A 168 -1.57 -0.82 -4.64
N ASP A 169 -1.20 0.43 -4.35
CA ASP A 169 -2.02 1.38 -3.59
C ASP A 169 -3.38 1.59 -4.27
N LEU A 170 -4.48 1.26 -3.59
CA LEU A 170 -5.83 1.37 -4.13
C LEU A 170 -6.15 2.80 -4.57
N THR A 171 -5.81 3.80 -3.77
CA THR A 171 -6.15 5.20 -4.07
C THR A 171 -5.36 5.71 -5.27
N TRP A 172 -4.10 5.29 -5.40
CA TRP A 172 -3.29 5.57 -6.60
C TRP A 172 -3.95 5.04 -7.87
N HIS A 173 -4.44 3.79 -7.85
CA HIS A 173 -5.13 3.21 -9.00
C HIS A 173 -6.36 4.03 -9.38
N TYR A 174 -7.21 4.34 -8.39
CA TYR A 174 -8.41 5.16 -8.60
C TYR A 174 -8.06 6.56 -9.13
N TYR A 175 -6.98 7.18 -8.64
CA TYR A 175 -6.54 8.49 -9.12
C TYR A 175 -6.18 8.44 -10.62
N CYS A 176 -5.27 7.55 -11.01
CA CYS A 176 -4.88 7.40 -12.41
C CYS A 176 -6.07 7.04 -13.31
N ASP A 177 -6.94 6.12 -12.87
CA ASP A 177 -8.11 5.71 -13.63
C ASP A 177 -9.14 6.84 -13.77
N SER A 178 -9.30 7.70 -12.75
CA SER A 178 -10.17 8.88 -12.81
C SER A 178 -9.68 9.91 -13.82
N LEU A 179 -8.37 10.18 -13.85
CA LEU A 179 -7.74 11.09 -14.81
C LEU A 179 -7.90 10.56 -16.25
N ARG A 180 -7.67 9.26 -16.45
CA ARG A 180 -7.90 8.63 -17.74
C ARG A 180 -9.37 8.65 -18.15
N GLY A 181 -10.29 8.46 -17.20
CA GLY A 181 -11.73 8.59 -17.41
C GLY A 181 -12.16 10.00 -17.86
N GLN A 182 -11.36 11.02 -17.54
CA GLN A 182 -11.52 12.40 -18.02
C GLN A 182 -10.88 12.64 -19.41
N GLY A 183 -10.41 11.58 -20.08
CA GLY A 183 -9.83 11.65 -21.42
C GLY A 183 -8.33 12.00 -21.45
N ARG A 184 -7.62 11.94 -20.31
CA ARG A 184 -6.18 12.20 -20.26
C ARG A 184 -5.37 10.99 -20.70
N GLU A 185 -4.30 11.24 -21.45
CA GLU A 185 -3.43 10.17 -21.94
C GLU A 185 -2.52 9.61 -20.83
N PRO A 186 -2.26 8.27 -20.79
CA PRO A 186 -1.41 7.66 -19.76
C PRO A 186 0.01 8.24 -19.66
N THR A 187 0.59 8.65 -20.81
CA THR A 187 1.91 9.29 -20.88
C THR A 187 1.92 10.67 -20.23
N GLU A 188 0.84 11.44 -20.37
CA GLU A 188 0.67 12.73 -19.71
C GLU A 188 0.51 12.56 -18.21
N ILE A 189 -0.36 11.63 -17.79
CA ILE A 189 -0.62 11.31 -16.37
C ILE A 189 0.70 10.89 -15.68
N SER A 190 1.45 9.96 -16.28
CA SER A 190 2.72 9.50 -15.72
C SER A 190 3.81 10.59 -15.69
N SER A 191 3.85 11.47 -16.69
CA SER A 191 4.80 12.60 -16.73
C SER A 191 4.49 13.66 -15.66
N GLU A 192 3.22 13.99 -15.48
CA GLU A 192 2.77 14.91 -14.42
C GLU A 192 3.07 14.31 -13.04
N LEU A 193 2.65 13.06 -12.78
CA LEU A 193 2.90 12.39 -11.52
C LEU A 193 4.39 12.27 -11.21
N THR A 194 5.22 12.02 -12.22
CA THR A 194 6.69 12.03 -12.06
C THR A 194 7.17 13.40 -11.58
N SER A 195 6.70 14.48 -12.19
CA SER A 195 7.07 15.85 -11.81
C SER A 195 6.60 16.19 -10.40
N VAL A 196 5.35 15.86 -10.06
CA VAL A 196 4.78 16.06 -8.73
C VAL A 196 5.60 15.33 -7.67
N LEU A 197 5.87 14.03 -7.87
CA LEU A 197 6.64 13.24 -6.91
C LEU A 197 8.10 13.69 -6.77
N LYS A 198 8.73 14.20 -7.85
CA LYS A 198 10.09 14.77 -7.78
C LYS A 198 10.17 16.09 -7.02
N SER A 199 9.06 16.82 -6.93
CA SER A 199 8.99 18.16 -6.33
C SER A 199 8.58 18.18 -4.86
N ARG A 200 8.34 17.01 -4.25
CA ARG A 200 7.75 16.88 -2.91
C ARG A 200 8.53 15.92 -2.04
N ASP A 201 8.33 16.02 -0.73
CA ASP A 201 8.75 14.98 0.20
C ASP A 201 7.86 13.75 -0.01
N VAL A 202 8.45 12.64 -0.45
CA VAL A 202 7.73 11.38 -0.72
C VAL A 202 8.03 10.35 0.35
N PHE A 203 7.00 9.77 0.94
CA PHE A 203 7.08 8.56 1.76
C PHE A 203 6.49 7.40 0.96
N LEU A 204 7.24 6.32 0.84
CA LEU A 204 6.78 5.10 0.18
C LEU A 204 6.51 4.03 1.23
N ARG A 205 5.32 3.44 1.19
CA ARG A 205 5.05 2.19 1.86
C ARG A 205 5.47 1.04 0.95
N ILE A 206 6.41 0.23 1.42
CA ILE A 206 6.88 -0.94 0.71
C ILE A 206 6.36 -2.17 1.44
N GLY A 207 5.66 -3.03 0.70
CA GLY A 207 5.06 -4.25 1.20
C GLY A 207 5.49 -5.48 0.39
N LEU A 208 5.30 -6.65 0.99
CA LEU A 208 5.55 -7.94 0.34
C LEU A 208 4.25 -8.61 -0.06
N ALA A 209 4.15 -8.98 -1.33
CA ALA A 209 3.14 -9.93 -1.78
C ALA A 209 3.39 -11.32 -1.17
N ARG A 210 2.33 -12.14 -1.11
CA ARG A 210 2.49 -13.57 -0.86
C ARG A 210 2.99 -14.28 -2.12
N GLY A 211 3.71 -15.39 -1.93
CA GLY A 211 4.06 -16.31 -3.00
C GLY A 211 2.83 -16.77 -3.78
N TRP A 212 3.01 -16.99 -5.08
CA TRP A 212 1.94 -17.39 -6.00
C TRP A 212 2.34 -18.66 -6.74
N LYS A 213 1.40 -19.33 -7.43
CA LYS A 213 1.58 -20.69 -7.96
C LYS A 213 2.88 -20.90 -8.75
N LYS A 214 3.35 -19.89 -9.50
CA LYS A 214 4.59 -19.98 -10.30
C LYS A 214 5.86 -19.88 -9.45
N PHE A 215 5.81 -19.08 -8.38
CA PHE A 215 6.93 -18.79 -7.47
C PHE A 215 6.42 -18.77 -6.03
N PRO A 216 6.04 -19.93 -5.45
CA PRO A 216 5.45 -20.00 -4.12
C PRO A 216 6.41 -19.56 -3.01
N GLU A 217 7.72 -19.66 -3.26
CA GLU A 217 8.79 -19.32 -2.35
C GLU A 217 9.17 -17.83 -2.35
N ARG A 218 8.56 -17.01 -3.23
CA ARG A 218 8.96 -15.61 -3.44
C ARG A 218 7.90 -14.64 -2.94
N CYS A 219 8.30 -13.78 -2.02
CA CYS A 219 7.52 -12.65 -1.56
C CYS A 219 7.99 -11.39 -2.30
N TYR A 220 7.26 -11.00 -3.34
CA TYR A 220 7.64 -9.87 -4.21
C TYR A 220 7.43 -8.52 -3.55
N LEU A 221 8.39 -7.62 -3.71
CA LEU A 221 8.29 -6.23 -3.25
C LEU A 221 7.28 -5.46 -4.10
N GLN A 222 6.47 -4.65 -3.43
CA GLN A 222 5.44 -3.80 -4.02
C GLN A 222 5.36 -2.47 -3.27
N ILE A 223 4.90 -1.43 -3.95
CA ILE A 223 4.52 -0.17 -3.30
C ILE A 223 3.04 -0.27 -2.94
N THR A 224 2.75 -0.26 -1.65
CA THR A 224 1.40 -0.41 -1.08
C THR A 224 0.76 0.92 -0.70
N GLY A 225 1.54 2.00 -0.73
CA GLY A 225 1.12 3.36 -0.43
C GLY A 225 2.13 4.39 -0.92
N ILE A 226 1.64 5.48 -1.53
CA ILE A 226 2.47 6.63 -1.93
C ILE A 226 1.91 7.88 -1.25
N TYR A 227 2.73 8.52 -0.42
CA TYR A 227 2.33 9.72 0.32
C TYR A 227 3.29 10.87 0.06
N THR A 228 2.74 12.06 -0.14
CA THR A 228 3.53 13.27 -0.32
C THR A 228 3.18 14.32 0.73
N LEU A 229 4.16 15.18 1.03
CA LEU A 229 3.94 16.40 1.81
C LEU A 229 4.41 17.60 0.95
N PRO A 230 3.51 18.53 0.58
CA PRO A 230 2.04 18.49 0.74
C PRO A 230 1.40 17.33 -0.03
N ASP A 231 0.19 16.92 0.35
CA ASP A 231 -0.55 15.80 -0.24
C ASP A 231 -0.89 16.04 -1.72
N TYR A 232 -0.60 15.07 -2.59
CA TYR A 232 -0.90 15.16 -4.02
C TYR A 232 -2.34 14.84 -4.35
N LEU A 233 -3.04 14.16 -3.44
CA LEU A 233 -4.47 13.86 -3.57
C LEU A 233 -5.36 14.95 -2.96
N GLU A 234 -4.78 15.95 -2.30
CA GLU A 234 -5.52 17.04 -1.67
C GLU A 234 -6.59 16.52 -0.69
N GLY A 235 -6.29 15.42 0.02
CA GLY A 235 -7.21 14.78 0.96
C GLY A 235 -8.25 13.85 0.34
N LYS A 236 -8.28 13.67 -0.98
CA LYS A 236 -9.18 12.73 -1.66
C LYS A 236 -8.83 11.27 -1.33
N THR A 237 -9.86 10.45 -1.24
CA THR A 237 -9.80 9.00 -1.07
C THR A 237 -10.23 8.30 -2.37
N PHE A 238 -10.11 6.96 -2.40
CA PHE A 238 -10.60 6.16 -3.54
C PHE A 238 -12.11 6.35 -3.81
N VAL A 239 -12.91 6.71 -2.80
CA VAL A 239 -14.35 6.98 -2.98
C VAL A 239 -14.57 8.27 -3.75
N ASP A 240 -13.81 9.34 -3.44
CA ASP A 240 -13.91 10.64 -4.13
C ASP A 240 -13.47 10.56 -5.61
N LEU A 241 -12.66 9.54 -5.92
CA LEU A 241 -12.08 9.28 -7.24
C LEU A 241 -12.82 8.17 -7.99
N SER A 242 -13.80 7.53 -7.36
CA SER A 242 -14.61 6.49 -8.00
C SER A 242 -15.45 7.09 -9.12
N PRO A 243 -15.63 6.39 -10.25
CA PRO A 243 -16.53 6.84 -11.30
C PRO A 243 -17.92 7.10 -10.72
N GLN A 244 -18.46 8.30 -10.94
CA GLN A 244 -19.86 8.58 -10.60
C GLN A 244 -20.74 7.69 -11.48
N LYS A 245 -21.60 6.89 -10.86
CA LYS A 245 -22.60 6.07 -11.56
C LYS A 245 -23.70 6.92 -12.16
#